data_AF-A0A075I0R0-F1
#
_entry.id   AF-A0A075I0R0-F1
#
_cell.length_a   1.000
_cell.length_b   1.000
_cell.length_c   1.000
_cell.angle_alpha   90.00
_cell.angle_beta   90.00
_cell.angle_gamma   90.00
#
_symmetry.space_group_name_H-M   'P 1'
#
loop_
_entity.id
_entity.type
_entity.pdbx_description
1 polymer ?
#
loop_
_entity_poly.entity_id
_entity_poly.type
_entity_poly.pdbx_seq_one_letter_code
_entity_poly.pdbx_strand_id
1 'polypeptide(L)'
;MTLEKTSQFALENALDFIALGFKPENTKIIIDTKNIKTLYPIAAEVAKRINFSNTKAVFGFENETNIGMIFYTSLQSAPCFIEDMPVLIPFGVDQDPHFRITRDVAPKINKPKPALIHNIMIPALGGPKGKMSASNENETIYTTDSPEAVKKKINKYAFSGGKPDVEEHRKKVAIQTLTYHINTLESSLNRTIKNSNKFMTITNLEKC
;
A
#
# COMPACT_ATOMS: atom_id res chain seq x y z
N MET A 1 5.36 -18.09 -5.67
CA MET A 1 3.91 -17.79 -5.72
C MET A 1 3.46 -17.99 -7.16
N THR A 2 2.34 -18.68 -7.41
CA THR A 2 1.84 -18.91 -8.78
C THR A 2 0.99 -17.74 -9.25
N LEU A 3 0.82 -17.58 -10.57
CA LEU A 3 -0.03 -16.51 -11.15
C LEU A 3 -1.50 -16.65 -10.76
N GLU A 4 -1.99 -17.87 -10.59
CA GLU A 4 -3.34 -18.14 -10.10
C GLU A 4 -3.50 -17.62 -8.67
N LYS A 5 -2.53 -17.92 -7.79
CA LYS A 5 -2.52 -17.46 -6.40
C LYS A 5 -2.40 -15.94 -6.30
N THR A 6 -1.59 -15.30 -7.15
CA THR A 6 -1.53 -13.82 -7.19
C THR A 6 -2.84 -13.20 -7.64
N SER A 7 -3.53 -13.85 -8.58
CA SER A 7 -4.83 -13.37 -9.08
C SER A 7 -5.93 -13.51 -8.02
N GLN A 8 -5.91 -14.56 -7.21
CA GLN A 8 -6.81 -14.72 -6.07
C GLN A 8 -6.57 -13.62 -5.03
N PHE A 9 -5.31 -13.39 -4.64
CA PHE A 9 -4.98 -12.31 -3.70
C PHE A 9 -5.36 -10.92 -4.21
N ALA A 10 -5.20 -10.66 -5.52
CA ALA A 10 -5.64 -9.38 -6.09
C ALA A 10 -7.16 -9.19 -5.96
N LEU A 11 -7.96 -10.25 -6.12
CA LEU A 11 -9.41 -10.19 -5.96
C LEU A 11 -9.83 -10.04 -4.50
N GLU A 12 -9.20 -10.78 -3.58
CA GLU A 12 -9.45 -10.66 -2.14
C GLU A 12 -9.14 -9.25 -1.64
N ASN A 13 -7.96 -8.71 -1.97
CA ASN A 13 -7.58 -7.34 -1.61
C ASN A 13 -8.53 -6.30 -2.23
N ALA A 14 -9.04 -6.53 -3.43
CA ALA A 14 -10.02 -5.65 -4.05
C ALA A 14 -11.33 -5.59 -3.24
N LEU A 15 -11.75 -6.71 -2.63
CA LEU A 15 -12.92 -6.73 -1.74
C LEU A 15 -12.67 -5.91 -0.48
N ASP A 16 -11.46 -5.96 0.09
CA ASP A 16 -11.09 -5.13 1.24
C ASP A 16 -11.16 -3.63 0.90
N PHE A 17 -10.69 -3.23 -0.30
CA PHE A 17 -10.83 -1.85 -0.76
C PHE A 17 -12.30 -1.45 -0.94
N ILE A 18 -13.14 -2.31 -1.51
CA ILE A 18 -14.57 -2.04 -1.66
C ILE A 18 -15.23 -1.88 -0.29
N ALA A 19 -14.84 -2.66 0.71
CA ALA A 19 -15.36 -2.59 2.07
C ALA A 19 -15.11 -1.23 2.76
N LEU A 20 -14.12 -0.44 2.30
CA LEU A 20 -13.88 0.93 2.80
C LEU A 20 -14.96 1.93 2.37
N GLY A 21 -15.88 1.54 1.49
CA GLY A 21 -17.03 2.37 1.08
C GLY A 21 -16.74 3.30 -0.10
N PHE A 22 -15.75 2.96 -0.94
CA PHE A 22 -15.53 3.66 -2.20
C PHE A 22 -16.74 3.51 -3.13
N LYS A 23 -17.14 4.61 -3.76
CA LYS A 23 -18.30 4.64 -4.66
C LYS A 23 -17.94 4.02 -6.02
N PRO A 24 -18.62 2.96 -6.48
CA PRO A 24 -18.30 2.28 -7.74
C PRO A 24 -18.32 3.19 -8.97
N GLU A 25 -19.20 4.20 -9.00
CA GLU A 25 -19.31 5.15 -10.09
C GLU A 25 -18.05 6.03 -10.27
N ASN A 26 -17.27 6.22 -9.21
CA ASN A 26 -16.08 7.06 -9.19
C ASN A 26 -14.79 6.27 -8.93
N THR A 27 -14.88 4.93 -8.86
CA THR A 27 -13.75 4.08 -8.45
C THR A 27 -13.56 2.95 -9.44
N LYS A 28 -12.38 2.89 -10.03
CA LYS A 28 -11.97 1.79 -10.90
C LYS A 28 -10.79 1.05 -10.26
N ILE A 29 -10.93 -0.26 -10.09
CA ILE A 29 -9.85 -1.13 -9.62
C ILE A 29 -9.19 -1.76 -10.84
N ILE A 30 -7.87 -1.60 -10.96
CA ILE A 30 -7.08 -2.12 -12.06
C ILE A 30 -6.28 -3.32 -11.55
N ILE A 31 -6.39 -4.46 -12.26
CA ILE A 31 -5.56 -5.64 -12.02
C ILE A 31 -4.62 -5.77 -13.20
N ASP A 32 -3.32 -5.60 -12.97
CA ASP A 32 -2.30 -5.54 -14.02
C ASP A 32 -2.45 -6.64 -15.07
N THR A 33 -2.57 -7.90 -14.65
CA THR A 33 -2.69 -9.06 -15.55
C THR A 33 -3.98 -9.07 -16.38
N LYS A 34 -5.07 -8.48 -15.88
CA LYS A 34 -6.36 -8.39 -16.60
C LYS A 34 -6.45 -7.15 -17.48
N ASN A 35 -5.72 -6.08 -17.13
CA ASN A 35 -5.77 -4.78 -17.80
C ASN A 35 -4.51 -4.47 -18.60
N ILE A 36 -3.65 -5.48 -18.82
CA ILE A 36 -2.35 -5.30 -19.47
C ILE A 36 -2.45 -4.71 -20.88
N LYS A 37 -3.54 -4.98 -21.62
CA LYS A 37 -3.77 -4.39 -22.95
C LYS A 37 -3.76 -2.86 -22.92
N THR A 38 -4.32 -2.26 -21.87
CA THR A 38 -4.34 -0.81 -21.67
C THR A 38 -3.02 -0.31 -21.09
N LEU A 39 -2.43 -1.04 -20.15
CA LEU A 39 -1.23 -0.60 -19.43
C LEU A 39 0.05 -0.73 -20.27
N TYR A 40 0.16 -1.78 -21.10
CA TYR A 40 1.40 -2.13 -21.77
C TYR A 40 1.92 -1.07 -22.76
N PRO A 41 1.11 -0.43 -23.62
CA PRO A 41 1.59 0.63 -24.50
C PRO A 41 2.20 1.81 -23.73
N ILE A 42 1.58 2.20 -22.62
CA ILE A 42 2.07 3.28 -21.74
C ILE A 42 3.35 2.84 -21.04
N ALA A 43 3.35 1.64 -20.46
CA ALA A 43 4.50 1.07 -19.78
C ALA A 43 5.71 0.95 -20.73
N ALA A 44 5.48 0.59 -22.00
CA ALA A 44 6.53 0.51 -23.01
C ALA A 44 7.13 1.89 -23.33
N GLU A 45 6.29 2.93 -23.46
CA GLU A 45 6.76 4.31 -23.68
C GLU A 45 7.59 4.81 -22.48
N VAL A 46 7.16 4.49 -21.26
CA VAL A 46 7.92 4.78 -20.03
C VAL A 46 9.23 4.01 -19.99
N ALA A 47 9.20 2.70 -20.26
CA ALA A 47 10.36 1.82 -20.23
C ALA A 47 11.47 2.29 -21.19
N LYS A 48 11.09 2.82 -22.37
CA LYS A 48 12.03 3.40 -23.33
C LYS A 48 12.87 4.56 -22.74
N ARG A 49 12.41 5.20 -21.67
CA ARG A 49 13.06 6.36 -21.02
C ARG A 49 13.76 6.03 -19.72
N ILE A 50 13.73 4.76 -19.30
CA ILE A 50 14.40 4.24 -18.12
C ILE A 50 15.51 3.30 -18.61
N ASN A 51 16.76 3.63 -18.29
CA ASN A 51 17.88 2.72 -18.57
C ASN A 51 18.18 1.84 -17.35
N PHE A 52 18.91 0.74 -17.57
CA PHE A 52 19.27 -0.20 -16.50
C PHE A 52 20.11 0.44 -15.39
N SER A 53 20.99 1.39 -15.73
CA SER A 53 21.80 2.14 -14.76
C SER A 53 20.93 2.92 -13.76
N ASN A 54 19.82 3.51 -14.21
CA ASN A 54 18.87 4.21 -13.35
C ASN A 54 18.20 3.23 -12.39
N THR A 55 17.75 2.06 -12.88
CA THR A 55 17.12 1.07 -12.02
C THR A 55 18.10 0.47 -11.01
N LYS A 56 19.37 0.27 -11.40
CA LYS A 56 20.43 -0.17 -10.47
C LYS A 56 20.70 0.86 -9.38
N ALA A 57 20.81 2.14 -9.75
CA ALA A 57 21.05 3.21 -8.79
C ALA A 57 19.88 3.43 -7.82
N VAL A 58 18.65 3.23 -8.28
CA VAL A 58 17.44 3.52 -7.48
C VAL A 58 17.00 2.33 -6.63
N PHE A 59 17.08 1.09 -7.16
CA PHE A 59 16.56 -0.11 -6.51
C PHE A 59 17.64 -1.11 -6.09
N GLY A 60 18.92 -0.88 -6.43
CA GLY A 60 20.00 -1.81 -6.10
C GLY A 60 19.97 -3.11 -6.88
N PHE A 61 19.44 -3.09 -8.12
CA PHE A 61 19.39 -4.29 -8.95
C PHE A 61 20.77 -4.74 -9.42
N GLU A 62 21.03 -6.04 -9.25
CA GLU A 62 22.20 -6.74 -9.79
C GLU A 62 21.87 -7.48 -11.08
N ASN A 63 22.88 -8.04 -11.74
CA ASN A 63 22.72 -8.71 -13.04
C ASN A 63 21.88 -9.99 -12.94
N GLU A 64 21.77 -10.57 -11.76
CA GLU A 64 20.96 -11.75 -11.44
C GLU A 64 19.49 -11.38 -11.16
N THR A 65 19.16 -10.09 -11.07
CA THR A 65 17.79 -9.61 -10.88
C THR A 65 16.92 -10.01 -12.06
N ASN A 66 15.75 -10.62 -11.78
CA ASN A 66 14.86 -11.02 -12.86
C ASN A 66 14.36 -9.81 -13.67
N ILE A 67 14.22 -10.02 -14.99
CA ILE A 67 13.84 -8.97 -15.95
C ILE A 67 12.46 -8.34 -15.65
N GLY A 68 11.56 -9.08 -14.99
CA GLY A 68 10.25 -8.59 -14.59
C GLY A 68 10.35 -7.49 -13.53
N MET A 69 11.27 -7.59 -12.57
CA MET A 69 11.50 -6.54 -11.57
C MET A 69 12.05 -5.25 -12.18
N ILE A 70 12.92 -5.37 -13.18
CA ILE A 70 13.46 -4.22 -13.92
C ILE A 70 12.33 -3.50 -14.67
N PHE A 71 11.46 -4.26 -15.34
CA PHE A 71 10.33 -3.71 -16.08
C PHE A 71 9.23 -3.15 -15.17
N TYR A 72 9.06 -3.70 -13.96
CA TYR A 72 7.93 -3.41 -13.07
C TYR A 72 7.77 -1.91 -12.76
N THR A 73 8.85 -1.14 -12.63
CA THR A 73 8.76 0.31 -12.42
C THR A 73 8.02 1.03 -13.55
N SER A 74 8.20 0.55 -14.78
CA SER A 74 7.51 1.09 -15.95
C SER A 74 6.03 0.75 -15.93
N LEU A 75 5.68 -0.47 -15.52
CA LEU A 75 4.30 -0.91 -15.35
C LEU A 75 3.60 -0.13 -14.23
N GLN A 76 4.26 0.05 -13.08
CA GLN A 76 3.76 0.83 -11.93
C GLN A 76 3.55 2.31 -12.26
N SER A 77 4.29 2.84 -13.24
CA SER A 77 4.12 4.21 -13.73
C SER A 77 2.91 4.36 -14.67
N ALA A 78 2.50 3.29 -15.35
CA ALA A 78 1.50 3.36 -16.41
C ALA A 78 0.13 3.91 -15.95
N PRO A 79 -0.41 3.53 -14.77
CA PRO A 79 -1.66 4.09 -14.27
C PRO A 79 -1.68 5.63 -14.16
N CYS A 80 -0.51 6.25 -13.96
CA CYS A 80 -0.40 7.71 -13.83
C CYS A 80 -0.69 8.46 -15.14
N PHE A 81 -0.66 7.76 -16.28
CA PHE A 81 -0.75 8.35 -17.61
C PHE A 81 -1.88 7.77 -18.47
N ILE A 82 -2.77 6.96 -17.87
CA ILE A 82 -3.98 6.44 -18.53
C ILE A 82 -4.83 7.61 -19.01
N GLU A 83 -5.00 8.61 -18.16
CA GLU A 83 -5.72 9.84 -18.48
C GLU A 83 -4.71 10.97 -18.71
N ASP A 84 -5.01 11.88 -19.64
CA ASP A 84 -4.21 13.08 -19.92
C ASP A 84 -4.50 14.21 -18.92
N MET A 85 -4.49 13.87 -17.62
CA MET A 85 -4.80 14.80 -16.54
C MET A 85 -3.81 14.68 -15.38
N PRO A 86 -3.60 15.74 -14.59
CA PRO A 86 -2.83 15.65 -13.35
C PRO A 86 -3.46 14.64 -12.39
N VAL A 87 -2.63 13.72 -11.87
CA VAL A 87 -3.05 12.71 -10.89
C VAL A 87 -2.44 13.00 -9.52
N LEU A 88 -3.12 12.56 -8.47
CA LEU A 88 -2.64 12.59 -7.09
C LEU A 88 -2.47 11.15 -6.57
N ILE A 89 -1.29 10.84 -6.03
CA ILE A 89 -0.94 9.48 -5.62
C ILE A 89 -0.69 9.46 -4.11
N PRO A 90 -1.59 8.87 -3.30
CA PRO A 90 -1.33 8.56 -1.90
C PRO A 90 -0.60 7.20 -1.79
N PHE A 91 0.57 7.18 -1.15
CA PHE A 91 1.34 5.94 -0.98
C PHE A 91 2.27 5.99 0.24
N GLY A 92 2.74 4.83 0.70
CA GLY A 92 3.74 4.74 1.78
C GLY A 92 5.15 5.07 1.29
N VAL A 93 5.99 5.68 2.15
CA VAL A 93 7.33 6.16 1.78
C VAL A 93 8.25 5.16 1.04
N ASP A 94 7.99 3.84 1.13
CA ASP A 94 8.76 2.81 0.42
C ASP A 94 8.53 2.75 -1.10
N GLN A 95 7.41 3.30 -1.60
CA GLN A 95 7.14 3.37 -3.04
C GLN A 95 7.70 4.62 -3.71
N ASP A 96 8.27 5.58 -2.95
CA ASP A 96 8.84 6.82 -3.47
C ASP A 96 9.84 6.61 -4.64
N PRO A 97 10.74 5.61 -4.60
CA PRO A 97 11.68 5.37 -5.69
C PRO A 97 11.00 5.18 -7.07
N HIS A 98 9.85 4.51 -7.11
CA HIS A 98 9.08 4.30 -8.34
C HIS A 98 8.53 5.63 -8.87
N PHE A 99 7.83 6.39 -8.03
CA PHE A 99 7.17 7.62 -8.45
C PHE A 99 8.14 8.78 -8.70
N ARG A 100 9.34 8.74 -8.10
CA ARG A 100 10.43 9.66 -8.46
C ARG A 100 10.85 9.46 -9.91
N ILE A 101 11.08 8.21 -10.32
CA ILE A 101 11.36 7.88 -11.73
C ILE A 101 10.19 8.27 -12.62
N THR A 102 8.94 7.98 -12.22
CA THR A 102 7.74 8.37 -12.99
C THR A 102 7.71 9.88 -13.26
N ARG A 103 8.02 10.71 -12.26
CA ARG A 103 8.05 12.18 -12.39
C ARG A 103 9.18 12.68 -13.30
N ASP A 104 10.31 11.99 -13.34
CA ASP A 104 11.42 12.30 -14.24
C ASP A 104 11.13 11.90 -15.69
N VAL A 105 10.32 10.87 -15.89
CA VAL A 105 9.90 10.38 -17.21
C VAL A 105 8.73 11.18 -17.78
N ALA A 106 7.77 11.61 -16.96
CA ALA A 106 6.56 12.34 -17.37
C ALA A 106 6.80 13.45 -18.42
N PRO A 107 7.73 14.42 -18.23
CA PRO A 107 7.98 15.46 -19.22
C PRO A 107 8.60 14.94 -20.53
N LYS A 108 9.29 13.80 -20.51
CA LYS A 108 9.92 13.19 -21.70
C LYS A 108 8.90 12.52 -22.63
N ILE A 109 7.69 12.27 -22.13
CA ILE A 109 6.58 11.66 -22.84
C ILE A 109 5.39 12.63 -22.97
N ASN A 110 5.61 13.93 -22.73
CA ASN A 110 4.60 15.00 -22.78
C ASN A 110 3.39 14.77 -21.86
N LYS A 111 3.59 14.18 -20.68
CA LYS A 111 2.54 13.94 -19.68
C LYS A 111 2.74 14.84 -18.44
N PRO A 112 1.66 15.21 -17.73
CA PRO A 112 1.77 15.95 -16.48
C PRO A 112 2.50 15.13 -15.41
N LYS A 113 3.29 15.80 -14.55
CA LYS A 113 3.94 15.14 -13.42
C LYS A 113 2.89 14.78 -12.35
N PRO A 114 2.86 13.54 -11.84
CA PRO A 114 1.95 13.16 -10.76
C PRO A 114 2.29 13.91 -9.46
N ALA A 115 1.28 14.38 -8.75
CA ALA A 115 1.39 14.89 -7.39
C ALA A 115 1.46 13.72 -6.39
N LEU A 116 2.25 13.86 -5.33
CA LEU A 116 2.54 12.79 -4.38
C LEU A 116 2.13 13.20 -2.96
N ILE A 117 1.47 12.31 -2.22
CA ILE A 117 1.24 12.44 -0.78
C ILE A 117 1.82 11.20 -0.10
N HIS A 118 2.81 11.43 0.76
CA HIS A 118 3.52 10.38 1.49
C HIS A 118 2.85 10.08 2.81
N ASN A 119 2.55 8.80 3.04
CA ASN A 119 2.06 8.29 4.31
C ASN A 119 3.21 7.68 5.11
N ILE A 120 3.25 7.97 6.41
CA ILE A 120 4.15 7.30 7.35
C ILE A 120 3.76 5.83 7.49
N MET A 121 4.75 4.96 7.64
CA MET A 121 4.51 3.54 7.82
C MET A 121 3.86 3.26 9.17
N ILE A 122 2.83 2.41 9.17
CA ILE A 122 2.22 1.93 10.41
C ILE A 122 3.24 1.04 11.14
N PRO A 123 3.59 1.36 12.40
CA PRO A 123 4.54 0.56 13.16
C PRO A 123 3.98 -0.84 13.45
N ALA A 124 4.87 -1.82 13.50
CA ALA A 124 4.57 -3.15 14.00
C ALA A 124 4.19 -3.10 15.49
N LEU A 125 3.44 -4.09 15.97
CA LEU A 125 3.08 -4.15 17.40
C LEU A 125 4.33 -4.15 18.30
N GLY A 126 5.40 -4.83 17.89
CA GLY A 126 6.66 -4.93 18.64
C GLY A 126 7.42 -3.60 18.84
N GLY A 127 6.97 -2.50 18.22
CA GLY A 127 7.48 -1.16 18.46
C GLY A 127 7.87 -0.39 17.20
N PRO A 128 8.39 0.85 17.35
CA PRO A 128 8.56 1.80 16.26
C PRO A 128 9.71 1.47 15.28
N LYS A 129 10.55 0.48 15.60
CA LYS A 129 11.69 0.10 14.77
C LYS A 129 11.29 -0.71 13.53
N GLY A 130 10.08 -1.26 13.50
CA GLY A 130 9.60 -2.12 12.42
C GLY A 130 8.32 -1.60 11.78
N LYS A 131 8.20 -1.80 10.46
CA LYS A 131 6.93 -1.67 9.72
C LYS A 131 6.09 -2.92 9.97
N MET A 132 4.78 -2.75 10.13
CA MET A 132 3.86 -3.89 10.19
C MET A 132 3.94 -4.70 8.90
N SER A 133 4.16 -6.02 9.02
CA SER A 133 4.33 -6.93 7.89
C SER A 133 3.50 -8.18 8.10
N ALA A 134 2.67 -8.51 7.11
CA ALA A 134 1.83 -9.71 7.10
C ALA A 134 2.61 -11.02 7.28
N SER A 135 3.94 -11.01 7.12
CA SER A 135 4.82 -12.14 7.39
C SER A 135 5.03 -12.45 8.88
N ASN A 136 4.75 -11.51 9.79
CA ASN A 136 4.84 -11.71 11.22
C ASN A 136 3.45 -11.58 11.86
N GLU A 137 2.81 -12.74 12.10
CA GLU A 137 1.46 -12.83 12.62
C GLU A 137 1.30 -12.24 14.03
N ASN A 138 2.34 -12.34 14.86
CA ASN A 138 2.32 -11.82 16.23
C ASN A 138 2.46 -10.29 16.28
N GLU A 139 3.01 -9.68 15.22
CA GLU A 139 3.26 -8.25 15.15
C GLU A 139 2.28 -7.49 14.25
N THR A 140 1.29 -8.20 13.69
CA THR A 140 0.31 -7.69 12.74
C THR A 140 -1.12 -7.92 13.23
N ILE A 141 -1.92 -6.86 13.18
CA ILE A 141 -3.37 -6.95 13.33
C ILE A 141 -3.96 -7.05 11.93
N TYR A 142 -4.64 -8.16 11.63
CA TYR A 142 -5.29 -8.37 10.34
C TYR A 142 -6.73 -7.84 10.36
N THR A 143 -7.24 -7.45 9.19
CA THR A 143 -8.64 -7.05 9.01
C THR A 143 -9.64 -8.18 9.29
N THR A 144 -9.14 -9.42 9.32
CA THR A 144 -9.90 -10.64 9.58
C THR A 144 -9.76 -11.15 11.02
N ASP A 145 -8.96 -10.48 11.87
CA ASP A 145 -8.80 -10.87 13.28
C ASP A 145 -10.12 -10.69 14.05
N SER A 146 -10.47 -11.66 14.89
CA SER A 146 -11.59 -11.52 15.81
C SER A 146 -11.28 -10.49 16.91
N PRO A 147 -12.29 -9.86 17.54
CA PRO A 147 -12.06 -8.91 18.64
C PRO A 147 -11.21 -9.49 19.78
N GLU A 148 -11.35 -10.78 20.06
CA GLU A 148 -10.58 -11.50 21.08
C GLU A 148 -9.12 -11.69 20.67
N ALA A 149 -8.87 -12.01 19.39
CA ALA A 149 -7.53 -12.12 18.84
C ALA A 149 -6.81 -10.76 18.86
N VAL A 150 -7.50 -9.68 18.48
CA VAL A 150 -6.99 -8.31 18.56
C VAL A 150 -6.61 -7.97 19.99
N LYS A 151 -7.50 -8.20 20.97
CA LYS A 151 -7.22 -7.93 22.39
C LYS A 151 -6.00 -8.71 22.90
N LYS A 152 -5.88 -9.98 22.53
CA LYS A 152 -4.73 -10.82 22.90
C LYS A 152 -3.43 -10.31 22.28
N LYS A 153 -3.45 -9.94 21.00
CA LYS A 153 -2.27 -9.40 20.29
C LYS A 153 -1.81 -8.09 20.90
N ILE A 154 -2.74 -7.17 21.18
CA ILE A 154 -2.43 -5.89 21.83
C ILE A 154 -1.81 -6.13 23.22
N ASN A 155 -2.45 -6.91 24.08
CA ASN A 155 -1.99 -7.09 25.45
C ASN A 155 -0.64 -7.80 25.55
N LYS A 156 -0.33 -8.71 24.62
CA LYS A 156 0.86 -9.56 24.69
C LYS A 156 2.04 -9.04 23.88
N TYR A 157 1.79 -8.41 22.73
CA TYR A 157 2.83 -8.08 21.76
C TYR A 157 2.97 -6.59 21.47
N ALA A 158 1.99 -5.76 21.85
CA ALA A 158 2.12 -4.31 21.65
C ALA A 158 3.17 -3.72 22.59
N PHE A 159 4.11 -2.99 22.02
CA PHE A 159 5.11 -2.26 22.75
C PHE A 159 4.47 -1.21 23.66
N SER A 160 4.78 -1.28 24.95
CA SER A 160 4.39 -0.26 25.93
C SER A 160 5.53 0.72 26.16
N GLY A 161 5.26 2.02 25.97
CA GLY A 161 6.17 3.09 26.39
C GLY A 161 6.17 3.36 27.90
N GLY A 162 5.38 2.61 28.67
CA GLY A 162 5.27 2.71 30.11
C GLY A 162 6.35 1.94 30.87
N LYS A 163 6.41 2.14 32.19
CA LYS A 163 7.24 1.32 33.09
C LYS A 163 6.52 0.03 33.51
N PRO A 164 7.28 -1.05 33.79
CA PRO A 164 6.72 -2.34 34.20
C PRO A 164 6.01 -2.28 35.55
N ASP A 165 6.45 -1.39 36.45
CA ASP A 165 5.83 -1.15 37.76
C ASP A 165 4.92 0.09 37.69
N VAL A 166 3.74 0.00 38.30
CA VAL A 166 2.77 1.08 38.46
C VAL A 166 3.37 2.26 39.23
N GLU A 167 4.16 2.02 40.26
CA GLU A 167 4.78 3.10 41.03
C GLU A 167 5.82 3.87 40.21
N GLU A 168 6.65 3.15 39.45
CA GLU A 168 7.65 3.77 38.59
C GLU A 168 6.98 4.50 37.42
N HIS A 169 5.88 3.96 36.88
CA HIS A 169 5.06 4.57 35.84
C HIS A 169 4.37 5.85 36.33
N ARG A 170 3.98 5.93 37.60
CA ARG A 170 3.40 7.14 38.20
C ARG A 170 4.45 8.20 38.50
N LYS A 171 5.66 7.79 38.89
CA LYS A 171 6.78 8.69 39.22
C LYS A 171 7.45 9.29 37.99
N LYS A 172 7.54 8.54 36.88
CA LYS A 172 8.16 8.99 35.62
C LYS A 172 7.08 9.21 34.56
N VAL A 173 7.11 10.36 33.88
CA VAL A 173 6.23 10.60 32.73
C VAL A 173 6.52 9.55 31.65
N ALA A 174 5.54 8.71 31.32
CA ALA A 174 5.67 7.74 30.24
C ALA A 174 5.88 8.48 28.91
N ILE A 175 6.73 7.95 28.03
CA ILE A 175 6.96 8.55 26.70
C ILE A 175 5.68 8.36 25.88
N GLN A 176 4.86 9.40 25.86
CA GLN A 176 3.50 9.39 25.29
C GLN A 176 3.50 9.40 23.75
N THR A 177 4.65 9.65 23.13
CA THR A 177 4.84 9.74 21.67
C THR A 177 4.41 8.47 20.92
N LEU A 178 4.20 7.33 21.61
CA LEU A 178 3.95 6.03 20.98
C LEU A 178 2.55 5.44 21.24
N THR A 179 1.73 6.00 22.14
CA THR A 179 0.42 5.40 22.53
C THR A 179 -0.75 5.87 21.65
N TYR A 180 -0.58 6.91 20.82
CA TYR A 180 -1.70 7.59 20.14
C TYR A 180 -2.38 6.79 19.01
N HIS A 181 -1.73 5.76 18.44
CA HIS A 181 -2.25 5.08 17.25
C HIS A 181 -3.36 4.04 17.56
N ILE A 182 -3.41 3.51 18.78
CA ILE A 182 -4.35 2.42 19.14
C ILE A 182 -5.79 2.94 19.26
N ASN A 183 -6.01 4.10 19.88
CA ASN A 183 -7.35 4.67 20.06
C ASN A 183 -8.01 5.07 18.72
N THR A 184 -7.21 5.49 17.73
CA THR A 184 -7.71 5.88 16.40
C THR A 184 -8.18 4.66 15.59
N LEU A 185 -7.51 3.52 15.75
CA LEU A 185 -7.87 2.25 15.08
C LEU A 185 -9.19 1.68 15.61
N GLU A 186 -9.44 1.71 16.93
CA GLU A 186 -10.71 1.25 17.51
C GLU A 186 -11.91 2.08 17.00
N SER A 187 -11.75 3.40 16.88
CA SER A 187 -12.81 4.27 16.35
C SER A 187 -13.11 4.02 14.86
N SER A 188 -12.10 3.58 14.10
CA SER A 188 -12.21 3.31 12.66
C SER A 188 -12.82 1.94 12.38
N LEU A 189 -12.43 0.89 13.12
CA LEU A 189 -13.01 -0.45 13.01
C LEU A 189 -14.52 -0.45 13.28
N ASN A 190 -14.95 0.29 14.30
CA ASN A 190 -16.37 0.41 14.67
C ASN A 190 -17.23 1.10 13.59
N ARG A 191 -16.60 1.90 12.71
CA ARG A 191 -17.29 2.55 11.57
C ARG A 191 -17.46 1.60 10.40
N THR A 192 -16.45 0.79 10.09
CA THR A 192 -16.44 -0.14 8.95
C THR A 192 -17.47 -1.26 9.12
N ILE A 193 -17.65 -1.79 10.33
CA ILE A 193 -18.62 -2.86 10.62
C ILE A 193 -20.08 -2.45 10.32
N LYS A 194 -20.41 -1.15 10.35
CA LYS A 194 -21.77 -0.66 10.09
C LYS A 194 -22.17 -0.65 8.61
N ASN A 195 -21.23 -0.73 7.67
CA ASN A 195 -21.48 -0.45 6.25
C ASN A 195 -21.51 -1.70 5.34
N SER A 196 -21.30 -2.90 5.86
CA SER A 196 -21.08 -4.15 5.08
C SER A 196 -22.31 -4.78 4.40
N ASN A 197 -23.48 -4.13 4.40
CA ASN A 197 -24.75 -4.72 3.92
C ASN A 197 -25.17 -4.41 2.46
N LYS A 198 -24.25 -3.99 1.58
CA LYS A 198 -24.55 -3.78 0.14
C LYS A 198 -23.39 -4.25 -0.74
N PHE A 199 -23.53 -5.44 -1.34
CA PHE A 199 -22.57 -5.95 -2.33
C PHE A 199 -23.04 -5.65 -3.76
N MET A 200 -22.13 -5.15 -4.61
CA MET A 200 -22.30 -5.07 -6.08
C MET A 200 -20.94 -5.03 -6.83
N THR A 201 -21.01 -5.10 -8.15
CA THR A 201 -20.20 -5.85 -9.13
C THR A 201 -18.81 -5.29 -9.53
N ILE A 202 -17.86 -6.19 -9.85
CA ILE A 202 -16.57 -5.89 -10.52
C ILE A 202 -16.78 -5.80 -12.04
N THR A 203 -16.38 -4.71 -12.70
CA THR A 203 -16.50 -4.53 -14.17
C THR A 203 -15.17 -4.38 -14.89
N ASN A 204 -15.05 -5.04 -16.05
CA ASN A 204 -13.93 -4.96 -17.00
C ASN A 204 -13.88 -3.61 -17.74
N LEU A 205 -12.67 -3.11 -17.97
CA LEU A 205 -12.34 -1.78 -18.52
C LEU A 205 -12.51 -1.61 -20.05
N GLU A 206 -13.25 -2.47 -20.76
CA GLU A 206 -13.32 -2.45 -22.23
C GLU A 206 -14.20 -1.33 -22.86
N LYS A 207 -14.49 -0.25 -22.14
CA LYS A 207 -15.27 0.90 -22.67
C LYS A 207 -14.70 2.26 -22.26
N CYS A 208 -13.46 2.51 -22.61
CA CYS A 208 -12.90 3.86 -22.74
C CYS A 208 -12.42 4.05 -24.17
#